data_AF-A0AAV0XJV3-F1
#
_entry.id   AF-A0AAV0XJV3-F1
#
_cell.length_a   1.000
_cell.length_b   1.000
_cell.length_c   1.000
_cell.angle_alpha   90.00
_cell.angle_beta   90.00
_cell.angle_gamma   90.00
#
_symmetry.space_group_name_H-M   'P 1'
#
loop_
_entity.id
_entity.type
_entity.pdbx_description
1 polymer ?
#
loop_
_entity_poly.entity_id
_entity_poly.type
_entity_poly.pdbx_seq_one_letter_code
_entity_poly.pdbx_strand_id
1 'polypeptide(L)'
;MDCTTANKNNHTSDQYRSRGNEAFKIKNYEESLKMYTQSIMTAEIDSLSFALSVANRSAALYYLEEYEHSLKDIDQAFQSKRYPLQNNYKLFERKGNCYRQMNHISIALELYSDCLLHLNSNTHLTFAKKEKIKIRISEFVKKCEVVEERRNKINIKYKSFTKLKFDKNSGLSKWVEIQNSKEMGRGLFASKNIKPGEILIIEEPIAGVFKNSMWMFNCNYCFQRCLSAIPCSKCSQVVYCDETCLRKAYTSYHGMECSLVYPLKADPTVEPTHDLALRCFVQLINLMGVEHFCSMVRKYNEPNFSFDKSSNNCFMDKTFHSIYALDGNETKRTVSNLFFMHCTASMMVSLLSLNEYYDIPSNFLDTIGVSLVHLLCIANLNSYASVELSKYIGKTSNNISNRSATYDSIALVLCSAYSLINHSCDPNVIVQTYSGVEVTRAIQPISKGSQLFTDYGVKFMSHCKEERITHLFDQYQFQCQCQACTNDWPIYASLELDELFISNGPLIINDRDGDNHLSIPKTTLSKFNEIVDLLLIHRKINVDCLDFLFSFLDLLYSNFEKPCAINYKCILLVQACMYYTSDQVHYVIE
;
A
#
# COMPACT_ATOMS: atom_id res chain seq x y z
N MET A 1 15.50 24.88 15.77
CA MET A 1 15.28 23.43 15.82
C MET A 1 16.58 22.77 15.45
N ASP A 2 17.06 21.83 16.26
CA ASP A 2 18.33 21.14 16.00
C ASP A 2 18.08 20.05 14.94
N CYS A 3 18.41 20.34 13.67
CA CYS A 3 18.21 19.44 12.52
C CYS A 3 19.08 18.16 12.57
N THR A 4 19.83 17.94 13.65
CA THR A 4 20.81 16.85 13.79
C THR A 4 20.20 15.46 13.97
N THR A 5 18.94 15.34 14.40
CA THR A 5 18.21 14.06 14.54
C THR A 5 17.78 13.46 13.20
N ALA A 6 17.71 14.27 12.13
CA ALA A 6 17.40 13.81 10.78
C ALA A 6 18.64 13.31 10.01
N ASN A 7 19.85 13.57 10.51
CA ASN A 7 21.11 13.25 9.83
C ASN A 7 21.61 11.84 10.17
N LYS A 8 22.49 11.34 9.30
CA LYS A 8 23.22 10.10 9.57
C LYS A 8 24.16 10.25 10.76
N ASN A 9 24.21 9.22 11.62
CA ASN A 9 25.06 9.17 12.80
C ASN A 9 25.41 7.71 13.14
N ASN A 10 26.69 7.34 12.97
CA ASN A 10 27.15 5.97 13.24
C ASN A 10 27.02 5.56 14.72
N HIS A 11 27.20 6.49 15.66
CA HIS A 11 27.07 6.19 17.10
C HIS A 11 25.61 5.82 17.45
N THR A 12 24.64 6.61 16.99
CA THR A 12 23.21 6.32 17.17
C THR A 12 22.81 5.03 16.44
N SER A 13 23.34 4.79 15.24
CA SER A 13 23.19 3.51 14.52
C SER A 13 23.65 2.33 15.38
N ASP A 14 24.84 2.41 15.98
CA ASP A 14 25.37 1.32 16.80
C ASP A 14 24.56 1.06 18.07
N GLN A 15 23.91 2.09 18.64
CA GLN A 15 22.93 1.92 19.71
C GLN A 15 21.71 1.10 19.25
N TYR A 16 21.11 1.44 18.11
CA TYR A 16 20.01 0.66 17.53
C TYR A 16 20.42 -0.77 17.22
N ARG A 17 21.59 -0.98 16.60
CA ARG A 17 22.13 -2.32 16.33
C ARG A 17 22.31 -3.12 17.61
N SER A 18 22.77 -2.49 18.70
CA SER A 18 22.93 -3.15 20.00
C SER A 18 21.59 -3.60 20.57
N ARG A 19 20.54 -2.76 20.49
CA ARG A 19 19.17 -3.16 20.88
C ARG A 19 18.64 -4.31 20.02
N GLY A 20 18.91 -4.26 18.71
CA GLY A 20 18.57 -5.35 17.79
C GLY A 20 19.27 -6.67 18.14
N ASN A 21 20.52 -6.62 18.61
CA ASN A 21 21.25 -7.79 19.10
C ASN A 21 20.62 -8.38 20.36
N GLU A 22 20.21 -7.55 21.32
CA GLU A 22 19.54 -8.03 22.53
C GLU A 22 18.19 -8.69 22.20
N ALA A 23 17.39 -8.07 21.33
CA ALA A 23 16.14 -8.67 20.85
C ALA A 23 16.39 -10.00 20.12
N PHE A 24 17.45 -10.08 19.31
CA PHE A 24 17.84 -11.31 18.62
C PHE A 24 18.21 -12.44 19.59
N LYS A 25 18.94 -12.15 20.66
CA LYS A 25 19.35 -13.15 21.67
C LYS A 25 18.15 -13.80 22.35
N ILE A 26 17.11 -13.04 22.62
CA ILE A 26 15.85 -13.54 23.19
C ILE A 26 14.88 -14.10 22.13
N LYS A 27 15.34 -14.25 20.88
CA LYS A 27 14.57 -14.75 19.72
C LYS A 27 13.35 -13.88 19.35
N ASN A 28 13.34 -12.61 19.75
CA ASN A 28 12.36 -11.63 19.27
C ASN A 28 12.86 -11.04 17.94
N TYR A 29 12.66 -11.80 16.86
CA TYR A 29 13.18 -11.43 15.54
C TYR A 29 12.44 -10.26 14.88
N GLU A 30 11.16 -10.03 15.22
CA GLU A 30 10.39 -8.87 14.75
C GLU A 30 10.98 -7.56 15.28
N GLU A 31 11.23 -7.48 16.60
CA GLU A 31 11.87 -6.31 17.19
C GLU A 31 13.32 -6.17 16.71
N SER A 32 14.02 -7.30 16.53
CA SER A 32 15.37 -7.30 15.98
C SER A 32 15.42 -6.70 14.56
N LEU A 33 14.48 -7.09 13.69
CA LEU A 33 14.33 -6.52 12.35
C LEU A 33 14.09 -5.01 12.41
N LYS A 34 13.17 -4.55 13.27
CA LYS A 34 12.88 -3.11 13.45
C LYS A 34 14.13 -2.32 13.87
N MET A 35 14.83 -2.80 14.89
CA MET A 35 16.03 -2.12 15.40
C MET A 35 17.18 -2.14 14.38
N TYR A 36 17.40 -3.24 13.65
CA TYR A 36 18.42 -3.27 12.61
C TYR A 36 18.07 -2.36 11.43
N THR A 37 16.80 -2.27 11.04
CA THR A 37 16.35 -1.31 10.01
C THR A 37 16.62 0.13 10.46
N GLN A 38 16.25 0.50 11.69
CA GLN A 38 16.57 1.84 12.23
C GLN A 38 18.08 2.12 12.26
N SER A 39 18.88 1.10 12.60
CA SER A 39 20.33 1.20 12.55
C SER A 39 20.84 1.52 11.14
N ILE A 40 20.37 0.79 10.12
CA ILE A 40 20.74 0.99 8.70
C ILE A 40 20.32 2.39 8.23
N MET A 41 19.12 2.84 8.60
CA MET A 41 18.62 4.17 8.25
C MET A 41 19.41 5.30 8.89
N THR A 42 20.00 5.06 10.06
CA THR A 42 20.76 6.08 10.79
C THR A 42 22.24 6.04 10.44
N ALA A 43 22.79 4.92 9.98
CA ALA A 43 24.20 4.80 9.65
C ALA A 43 24.59 5.67 8.44
N GLU A 44 25.80 6.20 8.47
CA GLU A 44 26.42 6.77 7.27
C GLU A 44 26.57 5.65 6.22
N ILE A 45 26.28 5.97 4.96
CA ILE A 45 26.41 5.01 3.87
C ILE A 45 27.87 4.56 3.76
N ASP A 46 28.06 3.27 3.46
CA ASP A 46 29.39 2.63 3.38
C ASP A 46 30.24 2.70 4.66
N SER A 47 29.61 2.91 5.84
CA SER A 47 30.29 2.78 7.13
C SER A 47 30.36 1.32 7.60
N LEU A 48 31.22 1.04 8.57
CA LEU A 48 31.25 -0.27 9.23
C LEU A 48 29.91 -0.55 9.95
N SER A 49 29.34 0.46 10.60
CA SER A 49 28.05 0.35 11.30
C SER A 49 26.92 -0.01 10.32
N PHE A 50 26.92 0.57 9.11
CA PHE A 50 26.00 0.21 8.03
C PHE A 50 26.16 -1.26 7.63
N ALA A 51 27.39 -1.67 7.25
CA ALA A 51 27.68 -3.01 6.77
C ALA A 51 27.33 -4.11 7.79
N LEU A 52 27.65 -3.89 9.07
CA LEU A 52 27.29 -4.80 10.15
C LEU A 52 25.77 -4.86 10.36
N SER A 53 25.08 -3.72 10.29
CA SER A 53 23.62 -3.69 10.48
C SER A 53 22.87 -4.43 9.38
N VAL A 54 23.29 -4.30 8.11
CA VAL A 54 22.75 -5.07 6.98
C VAL A 54 22.97 -6.57 7.17
N ALA A 55 24.17 -6.98 7.57
CA ALA A 55 24.48 -8.38 7.87
C ALA A 55 23.71 -8.92 9.08
N ASN A 56 23.36 -8.07 10.04
CA ASN A 56 22.53 -8.44 11.18
C ASN A 56 21.04 -8.54 10.80
N ARG A 57 20.54 -7.61 9.97
CA ARG A 57 19.16 -7.62 9.47
C ARG A 57 18.85 -8.87 8.66
N SER A 58 19.75 -9.32 7.77
CA SER A 58 19.59 -10.62 7.08
C SER A 58 19.46 -11.80 8.05
N ALA A 59 20.06 -11.74 9.24
CA ALA A 59 19.90 -12.79 10.24
C ALA A 59 18.45 -12.85 10.75
N ALA A 60 17.90 -11.70 11.11
CA ALA A 60 16.52 -11.59 11.58
C ALA A 60 15.55 -12.04 10.47
N LEU A 61 15.76 -11.57 9.24
CA LEU A 61 14.95 -11.94 8.07
C LEU A 61 14.93 -13.45 7.81
N TYR A 62 16.08 -14.12 7.91
CA TYR A 62 16.15 -15.57 7.77
C TYR A 62 15.26 -16.30 8.80
N TYR A 63 15.30 -15.88 10.07
CA TYR A 63 14.49 -16.49 11.12
C TYR A 63 13.00 -16.11 11.04
N LEU A 64 12.67 -15.02 10.36
CA LEU A 64 11.31 -14.63 9.99
C LEU A 64 10.82 -15.30 8.69
N GLU A 65 11.61 -16.21 8.12
CA GLU A 65 11.30 -16.92 6.86
C GLU A 65 11.18 -15.99 5.64
N GLU A 66 11.70 -14.77 5.74
CA GLU A 66 11.77 -13.78 4.66
C GLU A 66 13.05 -14.01 3.84
N TYR A 67 13.16 -15.20 3.22
CA TYR A 67 14.40 -15.70 2.62
C TYR A 67 14.91 -14.83 1.47
N GLU A 68 14.04 -14.36 0.57
CA GLU A 68 14.44 -13.49 -0.54
C GLU A 68 15.00 -12.14 -0.05
N HIS A 69 14.38 -11.58 0.98
CA HIS A 69 14.86 -10.36 1.64
C HIS A 69 16.21 -10.60 2.34
N SER A 70 16.35 -11.74 3.05
CA SER A 70 17.62 -12.14 3.65
C SER A 70 18.74 -12.24 2.61
N LEU A 71 18.47 -12.83 1.44
CA LEU A 71 19.43 -12.92 0.33
C LEU A 71 19.86 -11.54 -0.18
N LYS A 72 18.93 -10.60 -0.38
CA LYS A 72 19.24 -9.21 -0.81
C LYS A 72 20.19 -8.51 0.16
N ASP A 73 19.95 -8.62 1.47
CA ASP A 73 20.81 -8.05 2.50
C ASP A 73 22.18 -8.73 2.56
N ILE A 74 22.24 -10.06 2.37
CA ILE A 74 23.52 -10.79 2.31
C ILE A 74 24.36 -10.29 1.13
N ASP A 75 23.74 -10.11 -0.03
CA ASP A 75 24.43 -9.63 -1.23
C ASP A 75 24.92 -8.19 -1.06
N GLN A 76 24.11 -7.32 -0.43
CA GLN A 76 24.53 -5.97 -0.07
C GLN A 76 25.71 -5.97 0.92
N ALA A 77 25.71 -6.88 1.90
CA ALA A 77 26.82 -7.03 2.84
C ALA A 77 28.10 -7.50 2.14
N PHE A 78 28.01 -8.42 1.17
CA PHE A 78 29.16 -8.85 0.36
C PHE A 78 29.73 -7.75 -0.54
N GLN A 79 28.87 -6.88 -1.08
CA GLN A 79 29.28 -5.74 -1.90
C GLN A 79 29.96 -4.63 -1.06
N SER A 80 29.72 -4.60 0.25
CA SER A 80 30.32 -3.60 1.13
C SER A 80 31.82 -3.80 1.31
N LYS A 81 32.60 -2.75 1.04
CA LYS A 81 34.04 -2.71 1.31
C LYS A 81 34.39 -2.67 2.81
N ARG A 82 33.40 -2.47 3.69
CA ARG A 82 33.60 -2.36 5.14
C ARG A 82 33.18 -3.60 5.91
N TYR A 83 32.50 -4.56 5.29
CA TYR A 83 32.12 -5.77 6.01
C TYR A 83 33.36 -6.61 6.36
N PRO A 84 33.54 -7.06 7.61
CA PRO A 84 34.74 -7.79 7.99
C PRO A 84 34.82 -9.16 7.31
N LEU A 85 35.84 -9.38 6.47
CA LEU A 85 36.02 -10.61 5.68
C LEU A 85 36.03 -11.88 6.51
N GLN A 86 36.55 -11.81 7.74
CA GLN A 86 36.53 -12.92 8.69
C GLN A 86 35.12 -13.37 9.08
N ASN A 87 34.09 -12.56 8.84
CA ASN A 87 32.69 -12.93 9.07
C ASN A 87 31.99 -13.47 7.81
N ASN A 88 32.66 -13.58 6.66
CA ASN A 88 32.03 -14.04 5.41
C ASN A 88 31.43 -15.44 5.51
N TYR A 89 32.07 -16.36 6.26
CA TYR A 89 31.53 -17.70 6.47
C TYR A 89 30.10 -17.68 7.04
N LYS A 90 29.75 -16.68 7.88
CA LYS A 90 28.40 -16.53 8.44
C LYS A 90 27.37 -16.16 7.37
N LEU A 91 27.77 -15.34 6.39
CA LEU A 91 26.92 -14.92 5.28
C LEU A 91 26.70 -16.09 4.31
N PHE A 92 27.76 -16.82 3.94
CA PHE A 92 27.64 -18.02 3.10
C PHE A 92 26.77 -19.10 3.74
N GLU A 93 26.97 -19.40 5.03
CA GLU A 93 26.10 -20.33 5.77
C GLU A 93 24.63 -19.91 5.68
N ARG A 94 24.33 -18.64 5.94
CA ARG A 94 22.96 -18.12 5.89
C ARG A 94 22.39 -18.14 4.47
N LYS A 95 23.19 -17.80 3.46
CA LYS A 95 22.79 -17.81 2.04
C LYS A 95 22.43 -19.24 1.61
N GLY A 96 23.26 -20.22 1.94
CA GLY A 96 22.99 -21.64 1.70
C GLY A 96 21.73 -22.11 2.41
N ASN A 97 21.52 -21.70 3.67
CA ASN A 97 20.30 -22.00 4.41
C ASN A 97 19.05 -21.40 3.74
N CYS A 98 19.09 -20.18 3.22
CA CYS A 98 17.96 -19.58 2.50
C CYS A 98 17.59 -20.41 1.26
N TYR A 99 18.57 -20.72 0.39
CA TYR A 99 18.32 -21.54 -0.81
C TYR A 99 17.85 -22.96 -0.48
N ARG A 100 18.33 -23.56 0.62
CA ARG A 100 17.84 -24.85 1.10
C ARG A 100 16.35 -24.78 1.47
N GLN A 101 15.93 -23.75 2.19
CA GLN A 101 14.51 -23.57 2.56
C GLN A 101 13.63 -23.26 1.34
N MET A 102 14.17 -22.55 0.35
CA MET A 102 13.52 -22.31 -0.95
C MET A 102 13.61 -23.49 -1.94
N ASN A 103 14.15 -24.64 -1.50
CA ASN A 103 14.28 -25.86 -2.31
C ASN A 103 15.18 -25.72 -3.57
N HIS A 104 16.16 -24.83 -3.54
CA HIS A 104 17.23 -24.71 -4.54
C HIS A 104 18.49 -25.43 -4.04
N ILE A 105 18.41 -26.76 -4.04
CA ILE A 105 19.38 -27.63 -3.35
C ILE A 105 20.81 -27.52 -3.90
N SER A 106 20.98 -27.49 -5.23
CA SER A 106 22.30 -27.37 -5.86
C SER A 106 23.04 -26.11 -5.41
N ILE A 107 22.36 -24.96 -5.48
CA ILE A 107 22.89 -23.66 -5.04
C ILE A 107 23.24 -23.69 -3.55
N ALA A 108 22.41 -24.33 -2.72
CA ALA A 108 22.69 -24.45 -1.29
C ALA A 108 23.98 -25.25 -1.01
N LEU A 109 24.22 -26.35 -1.74
CA LEU A 109 25.42 -27.17 -1.60
C LEU A 109 26.69 -26.40 -1.99
N GLU A 110 26.66 -25.65 -3.09
CA GLU A 110 27.78 -24.78 -3.51
C GLU A 110 28.10 -23.75 -2.42
N LEU A 111 27.09 -23.08 -1.87
CA LEU A 111 27.27 -22.07 -0.83
C LEU A 111 27.77 -22.66 0.51
N TYR A 112 27.42 -23.91 0.82
CA TYR A 112 28.00 -24.60 1.97
C TYR A 112 29.48 -24.95 1.75
N SER A 113 29.89 -25.27 0.52
CA SER A 113 31.31 -25.42 0.17
C SER A 113 32.06 -24.10 0.37
N ASP A 114 31.53 -22.99 -0.15
CA ASP A 114 32.12 -21.65 0.04
C ASP A 114 32.20 -21.27 1.52
N CYS A 115 31.17 -21.60 2.30
CA CYS A 115 31.18 -21.41 3.75
C CYS A 115 32.37 -22.13 4.40
N LEU A 116 32.65 -23.38 4.03
CA LEU A 116 33.76 -24.15 4.58
C LEU A 116 35.12 -23.58 4.16
N LEU A 117 35.27 -23.12 2.91
CA LEU A 117 36.48 -22.46 2.42
C LEU A 117 36.81 -21.20 3.24
N HIS A 118 35.81 -20.33 3.45
CA HIS A 118 35.96 -19.12 4.28
C HIS A 118 36.15 -19.42 5.77
N LEU A 119 35.55 -20.49 6.29
CA LEU A 119 35.73 -20.92 7.67
C LEU A 119 37.15 -21.45 7.92
N ASN A 120 37.69 -22.22 6.99
CA ASN A 120 39.03 -22.80 7.10
C ASN A 120 40.11 -21.69 7.11
N SER A 121 39.99 -20.71 6.21
CA SER A 121 40.91 -19.56 6.10
C SER A 121 40.77 -18.53 7.25
N ASN A 122 39.75 -18.62 8.10
CA ASN A 122 39.52 -17.68 9.19
C ASN A 122 40.53 -17.82 10.35
N THR A 123 41.37 -16.83 10.62
CA THR A 123 42.37 -16.87 11.70
C THR A 123 41.85 -16.40 13.07
N HIS A 124 40.64 -15.84 13.14
CA HIS A 124 40.06 -15.28 14.36
C HIS A 124 39.23 -16.28 15.20
N LEU A 125 38.93 -17.46 14.64
CA LEU A 125 38.17 -18.50 15.32
C LEU A 125 39.09 -19.59 15.87
N THR A 126 38.77 -20.03 17.10
CA THR A 126 39.42 -21.21 17.69
C THR A 126 39.07 -22.47 16.91
N PHE A 127 39.96 -23.45 16.93
CA PHE A 127 39.75 -24.76 16.31
C PHE A 127 38.41 -25.39 16.74
N ALA A 128 38.12 -25.40 18.04
CA ALA A 128 36.86 -25.93 18.58
C ALA A 128 35.60 -25.23 18.01
N LYS A 129 35.64 -23.92 17.78
CA LYS A 129 34.52 -23.19 17.15
C LYS A 129 34.38 -23.56 15.67
N LYS A 130 35.49 -23.69 14.94
CA LYS A 130 35.47 -24.12 13.53
C LYS A 130 34.86 -25.52 13.40
N GLU A 131 35.31 -26.48 14.20
CA GLU A 131 34.80 -27.85 14.14
C GLU A 131 33.30 -27.94 14.44
N LYS A 132 32.81 -27.18 15.43
CA LYS A 132 31.36 -27.11 15.71
C LYS A 132 30.56 -26.60 14.50
N ILE A 133 31.08 -25.63 13.76
CA ILE A 133 30.42 -25.10 12.56
C ILE A 133 30.49 -26.12 11.43
N LYS A 134 31.64 -26.79 11.22
CA LYS A 134 31.79 -27.84 10.20
C LYS A 134 30.76 -28.96 10.39
N ILE A 135 30.62 -29.48 11.61
CA ILE A 135 29.62 -30.51 11.94
C ILE A 135 28.22 -30.04 11.54
N ARG A 136 27.85 -28.82 11.91
CA ARG A 136 26.55 -28.23 11.58
C ARG A 136 26.33 -28.10 10.06
N ILE A 137 27.35 -27.67 9.30
CA ILE A 137 27.26 -27.60 7.83
C ILE A 137 27.12 -29.01 7.23
N SER A 138 27.86 -30.00 7.72
CA SER A 138 27.72 -31.39 7.27
C SER A 138 26.32 -31.95 7.53
N GLU A 139 25.66 -31.57 8.63
CA GLU A 139 24.26 -31.92 8.87
C GLU A 139 23.31 -31.26 7.86
N PHE A 140 23.56 -30.02 7.46
CA PHE A 140 22.75 -29.35 6.43
C PHE A 140 22.94 -29.98 5.04
N VAL A 141 24.18 -30.34 4.68
CA VAL A 141 24.50 -31.05 3.43
C VAL A 141 23.77 -32.40 3.38
N LYS A 142 23.83 -33.21 4.45
CA LYS A 142 23.09 -34.47 4.53
C LYS A 142 21.58 -34.29 4.35
N LYS A 143 21.00 -33.21 4.89
CA LYS A 143 19.57 -32.90 4.70
C LYS A 143 19.25 -32.54 3.24
N CYS A 144 20.16 -31.88 2.53
CA CYS A 144 20.02 -31.58 1.11
C CYS A 144 20.02 -32.84 0.24
N GLU A 145 20.96 -33.76 0.49
CA GLU A 145 21.10 -35.02 -0.25
C GLU A 145 19.81 -35.87 -0.19
N VAL A 146 19.18 -35.97 0.99
CA VAL A 146 17.91 -36.69 1.18
C VAL A 146 16.74 -36.07 0.39
N VAL A 147 16.74 -34.74 0.22
CA VAL A 147 15.68 -34.04 -0.54
C VAL A 147 15.87 -34.23 -2.05
N GLU A 148 17.11 -34.21 -2.54
CA GLU A 148 17.44 -34.43 -3.95
C GLU A 148 17.04 -35.84 -4.41
N GLU A 149 17.28 -36.86 -3.58
CA GLU A 149 16.83 -38.23 -3.81
C GLU A 149 15.30 -38.38 -3.91
N ARG A 150 14.53 -37.58 -3.14
CA ARG A 150 13.07 -37.56 -3.20
C ARG A 150 12.54 -36.78 -4.41
N ARG A 151 13.20 -35.70 -4.81
CA ARG A 151 12.82 -34.86 -5.96
C ARG A 151 12.97 -35.60 -7.28
N ASN A 152 14.03 -36.42 -7.42
CA ASN A 152 14.21 -37.30 -8.57
C ASN A 152 13.10 -38.37 -8.70
N LYS A 153 12.21 -38.51 -7.71
CA LYS A 153 11.06 -39.42 -7.72
C LYS A 153 9.70 -38.74 -7.92
N ILE A 154 9.57 -37.42 -7.81
CA ILE A 154 8.27 -36.72 -7.89
C ILE A 154 8.37 -35.46 -8.77
N ASN A 155 7.64 -35.50 -9.89
CA ASN A 155 7.53 -34.39 -10.84
C ASN A 155 6.50 -33.36 -10.36
N ILE A 156 6.89 -32.49 -9.41
CA ILE A 156 5.99 -31.45 -8.88
C ILE A 156 6.05 -30.22 -9.80
N LYS A 157 4.96 -29.96 -10.52
CA LYS A 157 4.73 -28.69 -11.23
C LYS A 157 4.30 -27.61 -10.24
N TYR A 158 5.05 -26.51 -10.18
CA TYR A 158 4.71 -25.33 -9.40
C TYR A 158 3.50 -24.60 -10.01
N LYS A 159 2.61 -24.10 -9.15
CA LYS A 159 1.47 -23.25 -9.53
C LYS A 159 1.97 -22.01 -10.25
N SER A 160 1.54 -21.81 -11.50
CA SER A 160 1.83 -20.57 -12.23
C SER A 160 0.98 -19.43 -11.67
N PHE A 161 1.59 -18.28 -11.47
CA PHE A 161 0.89 -17.03 -11.17
C PHE A 161 -0.07 -16.67 -12.32
N THR A 162 -1.31 -16.31 -11.99
CA THR A 162 -2.28 -15.83 -12.98
C THR A 162 -1.95 -14.38 -13.32
N LYS A 163 -1.36 -14.14 -14.49
CA LYS A 163 -1.22 -12.78 -15.05
C LYS A 163 -2.57 -12.32 -15.56
N LEU A 164 -3.16 -11.30 -14.94
CA LEU A 164 -4.35 -10.63 -15.46
C LEU A 164 -3.92 -9.60 -16.52
N LYS A 165 -4.36 -9.78 -17.76
CA LYS A 165 -4.12 -8.83 -18.86
C LYS A 165 -5.10 -7.66 -18.72
N PHE A 166 -4.58 -6.44 -18.61
CA PHE A 166 -5.36 -5.21 -18.62
C PHE A 166 -5.12 -4.46 -19.94
N ASP A 167 -6.14 -4.38 -20.77
CA ASP A 167 -6.10 -3.71 -22.09
C ASP A 167 -6.16 -2.19 -21.86
N LYS A 168 -5.01 -1.52 -21.95
CA LYS A 168 -4.79 -0.15 -21.44
C LYS A 168 -5.01 0.90 -22.52
N ASN A 169 -5.85 1.88 -22.22
CA ASN A 169 -5.67 3.27 -22.66
C ASN A 169 -5.54 4.12 -21.40
N SER A 170 -4.31 4.57 -21.08
CA SER A 170 -4.06 5.55 -20.01
C SER A 170 -4.72 5.23 -18.65
N GLY A 171 -4.47 4.07 -18.03
CA GLY A 171 -4.85 3.75 -16.63
C GLY A 171 -6.34 3.45 -16.36
N LEU A 172 -7.24 3.92 -17.22
CA LEU A 172 -8.65 3.56 -17.24
C LEU A 172 -8.87 2.35 -18.15
N SER A 173 -9.83 1.50 -17.78
CA SER A 173 -10.33 0.50 -18.74
C SER A 173 -11.07 1.22 -19.88
N LYS A 174 -11.09 0.63 -21.07
CA LYS A 174 -11.92 1.10 -22.22
C LYS A 174 -13.43 1.15 -21.94
N TRP A 175 -13.85 0.69 -20.76
CA TRP A 175 -15.23 0.59 -20.33
C TRP A 175 -15.68 1.72 -19.40
N VAL A 176 -14.79 2.68 -19.13
CA VAL A 176 -15.05 3.81 -18.23
C VAL A 176 -14.74 5.12 -18.94
N GLU A 177 -15.60 6.11 -18.76
CA GLU A 177 -15.46 7.45 -19.34
C GLU A 177 -15.73 8.54 -18.30
N ILE A 178 -15.05 9.68 -18.45
CA ILE A 178 -15.27 10.86 -17.63
C ILE A 178 -16.47 11.62 -18.21
N GLN A 179 -17.49 11.87 -17.38
CA GLN A 179 -18.60 12.76 -17.73
C GLN A 179 -18.84 13.78 -16.62
N ASN A 180 -19.71 14.76 -16.88
CA ASN A 180 -20.10 15.77 -15.90
C ASN A 180 -21.60 15.62 -15.56
N SER A 181 -21.88 15.37 -14.28
CA SER A 181 -23.21 15.35 -13.69
C SER A 181 -23.60 16.75 -13.23
N LYS A 182 -24.87 17.12 -13.44
CA LYS A 182 -25.42 18.39 -12.92
C LYS A 182 -25.37 18.49 -11.40
N GLU A 183 -25.52 17.36 -10.71
CA GLU A 183 -25.65 17.29 -9.26
C GLU A 183 -24.32 17.03 -8.56
N MET A 184 -23.44 16.24 -9.19
CA MET A 184 -22.21 15.73 -8.57
C MET A 184 -20.93 16.22 -9.25
N GLY A 185 -21.03 17.07 -10.27
CA GLY A 185 -19.87 17.51 -11.04
C GLY A 185 -19.26 16.36 -11.84
N ARG A 186 -17.93 16.36 -12.00
CA ARG A 186 -17.24 15.29 -12.74
C ARG A 186 -17.42 13.93 -12.06
N GLY A 187 -17.58 12.89 -12.87
CA GLY A 187 -17.75 11.51 -12.42
C GLY A 187 -17.25 10.51 -13.45
N LEU A 188 -17.02 9.27 -13.01
CA LEU A 188 -16.74 8.14 -13.90
C LEU A 188 -18.01 7.35 -14.21
N PHE A 189 -18.24 7.05 -15.50
CA PHE A 189 -19.44 6.40 -16.00
C PHE A 189 -19.09 5.16 -16.81
N ALA A 190 -19.95 4.14 -16.73
CA ALA A 190 -19.78 2.88 -17.45
C ALA A 190 -20.18 3.05 -18.93
N SER A 191 -19.28 2.75 -19.87
CA SER A 191 -19.57 2.80 -21.31
C SER A 191 -20.24 1.51 -21.84
N LYS A 192 -20.29 0.45 -21.01
CA LYS A 192 -21.01 -0.81 -21.22
C LYS A 192 -21.62 -1.33 -19.91
N ASN A 193 -22.39 -2.41 -19.99
CA ASN A 193 -22.75 -3.18 -18.79
C ASN A 193 -21.49 -3.86 -18.23
N ILE A 194 -21.28 -3.73 -16.93
CA ILE A 194 -20.12 -4.25 -16.18
C ILE A 194 -20.62 -5.27 -15.16
N LYS A 195 -19.90 -6.39 -15.05
CA LYS A 195 -20.20 -7.46 -14.07
C LYS A 195 -19.34 -7.29 -12.81
N PRO A 196 -19.80 -7.80 -11.65
CA PRO A 196 -18.96 -7.91 -10.46
C PRO A 196 -17.62 -8.60 -10.77
N GLY A 197 -16.53 -8.07 -10.21
CA GLY A 197 -15.17 -8.58 -10.37
C GLY A 197 -14.37 -7.97 -11.52
N GLU A 198 -15.02 -7.37 -12.52
CA GLU A 198 -14.33 -6.67 -13.61
C GLU A 198 -13.45 -5.53 -13.05
N ILE A 199 -12.21 -5.43 -13.55
CA ILE A 199 -11.27 -4.37 -13.20
C ILE A 199 -11.58 -3.14 -14.04
N LEU A 200 -11.77 -2.00 -13.38
CA LEU A 200 -12.20 -0.76 -14.00
C LEU A 200 -11.06 0.27 -14.09
N ILE A 201 -10.19 0.29 -13.08
CA ILE A 201 -9.07 1.25 -12.93
C ILE A 201 -7.87 0.49 -12.35
N ILE A 202 -6.69 0.73 -12.91
CA ILE A 202 -5.41 0.38 -12.31
C ILE A 202 -4.56 1.65 -12.30
N GLU A 203 -4.26 2.17 -11.12
CA GLU A 203 -3.58 3.45 -10.96
C GLU A 203 -2.42 3.33 -9.98
N GLU A 204 -1.25 3.84 -10.37
CA GLU A 204 -0.18 4.11 -9.42
C GLU A 204 -0.44 5.47 -8.76
N PRO A 205 -0.35 5.59 -7.42
CA PRO A 205 -0.51 6.88 -6.76
C PRO A 205 0.36 7.97 -7.37
N ILE A 206 -0.23 9.15 -7.58
CA ILE A 206 0.50 10.34 -8.04
C ILE A 206 1.54 10.72 -6.98
N ALA A 207 1.05 10.84 -5.75
CA ALA A 207 1.84 11.07 -4.56
C ALA A 207 1.23 10.29 -3.39
N GLY A 208 2.03 10.06 -2.37
CA GLY A 208 1.56 9.44 -1.13
C GLY A 208 2.56 9.62 -0.01
N VAL A 209 2.10 9.55 1.23
CA VAL A 209 2.90 9.74 2.45
C VAL A 209 2.48 8.72 3.51
N PHE A 210 3.40 8.29 4.38
CA PHE A 210 3.07 7.33 5.44
C PHE A 210 2.50 8.05 6.67
N LYS A 211 1.43 7.48 7.26
CA LYS A 211 0.82 8.00 8.50
C LYS A 211 1.54 7.54 9.78
N ASN A 212 2.11 6.33 9.75
CA ASN A 212 2.67 5.65 10.93
C ASN A 212 4.11 5.20 10.69
N SER A 213 4.72 4.47 11.64
CA SER A 213 6.07 3.87 11.55
C SER A 213 6.28 2.89 10.38
N MET A 214 5.30 2.68 9.50
CA MET A 214 5.39 1.85 8.29
C MET A 214 6.39 2.39 7.26
N TRP A 215 6.75 3.67 7.36
CA TRP A 215 7.78 4.29 6.50
C TRP A 215 9.12 3.55 6.47
N MET A 216 9.43 2.70 7.46
CA MET A 216 10.68 1.92 7.50
C MET A 216 10.61 0.54 6.82
N PHE A 217 9.42 0.06 6.49
CA PHE A 217 9.20 -1.26 5.85
C PHE A 217 8.51 -1.19 4.50
N ASN A 218 8.21 0.01 4.03
CA ASN A 218 7.59 0.25 2.72
C ASN A 218 8.40 1.29 1.96
N CYS A 219 8.45 1.13 0.64
CA CYS A 219 9.18 2.02 -0.23
C CYS A 219 8.53 3.41 -0.23
N ASN A 220 9.31 4.47 0.00
CA ASN A 220 8.82 5.85 -0.02
C ASN A 220 8.54 6.40 -1.42
N TYR A 221 8.61 5.55 -2.46
CA TYR A 221 8.26 5.88 -3.84
C TYR A 221 7.07 5.08 -4.35
N CYS A 222 7.19 3.76 -4.38
CA CYS A 222 6.15 2.87 -4.92
C CYS A 222 5.27 2.23 -3.86
N PHE A 223 5.45 2.57 -2.57
CA PHE A 223 4.67 2.08 -1.42
C PHE A 223 4.69 0.58 -1.17
N GLN A 224 5.22 -0.23 -2.09
CA GLN A 224 5.40 -1.67 -1.89
C GLN A 224 6.23 -1.94 -0.64
N ARG A 225 5.85 -2.99 0.07
CA ARG A 225 6.62 -3.49 1.21
C ARG A 225 8.03 -3.90 0.78
N CYS A 226 9.04 -3.43 1.51
CA CYS A 226 10.45 -3.76 1.30
C CYS A 226 11.16 -3.93 2.64
N LEU A 227 11.43 -5.17 3.05
CA LEU A 227 12.14 -5.41 4.31
C LEU A 227 13.66 -5.20 4.19
N SER A 228 14.20 -5.42 2.99
CA SER A 228 15.61 -5.19 2.65
C SER A 228 15.76 -3.82 1.99
N ALA A 229 15.31 -2.79 2.68
CA ALA A 229 15.20 -1.46 2.11
C ALA A 229 16.55 -0.72 2.10
N ILE A 230 16.75 0.12 1.08
CA ILE A 230 17.87 1.04 0.88
C ILE A 230 17.50 2.40 1.46
N PRO A 231 18.24 2.95 2.45
CA PRO A 231 17.94 4.26 3.00
C PRO A 231 18.43 5.39 2.10
N CYS A 232 17.86 6.59 2.27
CA CYS A 232 18.46 7.81 1.73
C CYS A 232 19.90 7.97 2.24
N SER A 233 20.80 8.55 1.44
CA SER A 233 22.20 8.77 1.84
C SER A 233 22.39 9.96 2.78
N LYS A 234 21.48 10.93 2.76
CA LYS A 234 21.56 12.16 3.56
C LYS A 234 20.76 12.10 4.86
N CYS A 235 19.48 11.71 4.78
CA CYS A 235 18.59 11.70 5.94
C CYS A 235 18.32 10.28 6.48
N SER A 236 17.79 10.22 7.70
CA SER A 236 17.39 8.99 8.40
C SER A 236 15.90 8.68 8.32
N GLN A 237 15.16 9.33 7.41
CA GLN A 237 13.68 9.38 7.46
C GLN A 237 12.96 8.50 6.42
N VAL A 238 13.65 8.07 5.36
CA VAL A 238 13.02 7.35 4.24
C VAL A 238 13.86 6.18 3.77
N VAL A 239 13.18 5.16 3.26
CA VAL A 239 13.77 3.99 2.57
C VAL A 239 13.08 3.69 1.25
N TYR A 240 13.78 2.94 0.41
CA TYR A 240 13.35 2.52 -0.92
C TYR A 240 13.60 1.03 -1.14
N CYS A 241 12.82 0.40 -2.00
CA CYS A 241 12.98 -1.03 -2.32
C CYS A 241 14.22 -1.34 -3.16
N ASP A 242 14.66 -0.37 -3.97
CA ASP A 242 15.80 -0.47 -4.87
C ASP A 242 16.31 0.93 -5.29
N GLU A 243 17.44 0.94 -5.99
CA GLU A 243 18.10 2.16 -6.48
C GLU A 243 17.25 2.92 -7.52
N THR A 244 16.37 2.23 -8.24
CA THR A 244 15.48 2.87 -9.23
C THR A 244 14.43 3.72 -8.52
N CYS A 245 13.78 3.18 -7.50
CA CYS A 245 12.82 3.90 -6.69
C CYS A 245 13.48 5.04 -5.89
N LEU A 246 14.68 4.82 -5.35
CA LEU A 246 15.46 5.87 -4.68
C LEU A 246 15.70 7.04 -5.63
N ARG A 247 16.26 6.77 -6.80
CA ARG A 247 16.55 7.80 -7.81
C ARG A 247 15.29 8.52 -8.25
N LYS A 248 14.23 7.79 -8.59
CA LYS A 248 12.94 8.39 -9.00
C LYS A 248 12.37 9.30 -7.92
N ALA A 249 12.38 8.87 -6.65
CA ALA A 249 11.94 9.71 -5.54
C ALA A 249 12.80 10.96 -5.38
N TYR A 250 14.13 10.79 -5.39
CA TYR A 250 15.07 11.89 -5.21
C TYR A 250 14.92 12.95 -6.30
N THR A 251 14.75 12.54 -7.56
CA THR A 251 14.56 13.48 -8.67
C THR A 251 13.18 14.12 -8.70
N SER A 252 12.13 13.42 -8.24
CA SER A 252 10.76 13.94 -8.32
C SER A 252 10.35 14.79 -7.13
N TYR A 253 10.75 14.43 -5.90
CA TYR A 253 10.38 15.20 -4.71
C TYR A 253 11.39 15.14 -3.57
N HIS A 254 11.95 13.97 -3.29
CA HIS A 254 12.75 13.78 -2.08
C HIS A 254 14.02 14.65 -2.06
N GLY A 255 14.60 14.99 -3.21
CA GLY A 255 15.79 15.86 -3.26
C GLY A 255 15.55 17.23 -2.62
N MET A 256 14.40 17.85 -2.87
CA MET A 256 14.00 19.12 -2.26
C MET A 256 13.43 18.91 -0.85
N GLU A 257 12.64 17.85 -0.65
CA GLU A 257 12.04 17.49 0.63
C GLU A 257 13.03 17.02 1.69
N CYS A 258 14.24 16.56 1.31
CA CYS A 258 15.15 15.81 2.18
C CYS A 258 15.45 16.52 3.51
N SER A 259 15.67 17.84 3.44
CA SER A 259 15.94 18.72 4.59
C SER A 259 14.66 19.28 5.23
N LEU A 260 13.51 19.23 4.54
CA LEU A 260 12.26 19.88 4.93
C LEU A 260 11.29 18.94 5.66
N VAL A 261 11.32 17.64 5.33
CA VAL A 261 10.36 16.66 5.84
C VAL A 261 10.44 16.52 7.36
N TYR A 262 11.64 16.58 7.95
CA TYR A 262 11.76 16.45 9.40
C TYR A 262 11.19 17.66 10.17
N PRO A 263 11.58 18.92 9.86
CA PRO A 263 10.94 20.08 10.48
C PRO A 263 9.41 20.08 10.34
N LEU A 264 8.89 19.72 9.16
CA LEU A 264 7.46 19.66 8.92
C LEU A 264 6.78 18.59 9.79
N LYS A 265 7.36 17.40 9.92
CA LYS A 265 6.80 16.30 10.73
C LYS A 265 6.99 16.45 12.24
N ALA A 266 7.92 17.31 12.66
CA ALA A 266 8.14 17.59 14.07
C ALA A 266 7.07 18.51 14.65
N ASP A 267 6.36 19.27 13.81
CA ASP A 267 5.26 20.12 14.23
C ASP A 267 3.99 19.28 14.47
N PRO A 268 3.43 19.28 15.69
CA PRO A 268 2.25 18.47 16.01
C PRO A 268 0.96 18.96 15.32
N THR A 269 0.96 20.16 14.74
CA THR A 269 -0.18 20.71 13.99
C THR A 269 -0.21 20.24 12.53
N VAL A 270 0.86 19.60 12.06
CA VAL A 270 0.96 19.13 10.69
C VAL A 270 0.35 17.73 10.57
N GLU A 271 -0.77 17.66 9.86
CA GLU A 271 -1.38 16.42 9.40
C GLU A 271 -0.64 15.81 8.18
N PRO A 272 -0.76 14.48 7.95
CA PRO A 272 -0.20 13.83 6.77
C PRO A 272 -0.70 14.41 5.43
N THR A 273 -1.92 14.96 5.38
CA THR A 273 -2.47 15.67 4.21
C THR A 273 -1.61 16.87 3.81
N HIS A 274 -0.97 17.55 4.76
CA HIS A 274 -0.06 18.66 4.50
C HIS A 274 1.27 18.19 3.89
N ASP A 275 1.86 17.09 4.40
CA ASP A 275 3.04 16.46 3.79
C ASP A 275 2.74 16.05 2.33
N LEU A 276 1.54 15.50 2.10
CA LEU A 276 1.08 15.12 0.77
C LEU A 276 0.93 16.34 -0.17
N ALA A 277 0.39 17.45 0.32
CA ALA A 277 0.25 18.68 -0.45
C ALA A 277 1.61 19.28 -0.85
N LEU A 278 2.56 19.35 0.11
CA LEU A 278 3.92 19.78 -0.18
C LEU A 278 4.59 18.87 -1.22
N ARG A 279 4.41 17.55 -1.09
CA ARG A 279 4.94 16.59 -2.06
C ARG A 279 4.38 16.80 -3.46
N CYS A 280 3.07 17.02 -3.59
CA CYS A 280 2.44 17.34 -4.86
C CYS A 280 3.03 18.62 -5.46
N PHE A 281 3.18 19.67 -4.66
CA PHE A 281 3.80 20.93 -5.09
C PHE A 281 5.23 20.71 -5.61
N VAL A 282 6.08 20.05 -4.83
CA VAL A 282 7.48 19.80 -5.19
C VAL A 282 7.58 18.95 -6.46
N GLN A 283 6.73 17.93 -6.61
CA GLN A 283 6.67 17.13 -7.83
C GLN A 283 6.35 17.98 -9.06
N LEU A 284 5.36 18.87 -8.98
CA LEU A 284 5.00 19.77 -10.07
C LEU A 284 6.15 20.75 -10.40
N ILE A 285 6.78 21.31 -9.38
CA ILE A 285 7.94 22.21 -9.55
C ILE A 285 9.12 21.50 -10.23
N ASN A 286 9.47 20.28 -9.80
CA ASN A 286 10.55 19.52 -10.42
C ASN A 286 10.21 19.04 -11.84
N LEU A 287 8.92 18.84 -12.14
CA LEU A 287 8.46 18.44 -13.47
C LEU A 287 8.57 19.56 -14.49
N MET A 288 8.19 20.79 -14.13
CA MET A 288 8.01 21.88 -15.12
C MET A 288 8.80 23.15 -14.84
N GLY A 289 9.43 23.28 -13.67
CA GLY A 289 10.09 24.50 -13.22
C GLY A 289 9.11 25.53 -12.64
N VAL A 290 9.62 26.37 -11.73
CA VAL A 290 8.81 27.34 -10.97
C VAL A 290 8.12 28.37 -11.85
N GLU A 291 8.78 28.86 -12.90
CA GLU A 291 8.22 29.87 -13.80
C GLU A 291 7.03 29.33 -14.59
N HIS A 292 7.19 28.13 -15.18
CA HIS A 292 6.12 27.49 -15.94
C HIS A 292 4.95 27.09 -15.03
N PHE A 293 5.25 26.57 -13.84
CA PHE A 293 4.24 26.29 -12.82
C PHE A 293 3.41 27.52 -12.49
N CYS A 294 4.06 28.64 -12.14
CA CYS A 294 3.36 29.89 -11.82
C CYS A 294 2.56 30.43 -13.01
N SER A 295 3.07 30.29 -14.23
CA SER A 295 2.33 30.65 -15.45
C SER A 295 1.06 29.79 -15.62
N MET A 296 1.15 28.49 -15.38
CA MET A 296 0.02 27.57 -15.47
C MET A 296 -1.03 27.84 -14.40
N VAL A 297 -0.61 28.15 -13.16
CA VAL A 297 -1.50 28.57 -12.07
C VAL A 297 -2.27 29.84 -12.43
N ARG A 298 -1.58 30.85 -12.96
CA ARG A 298 -2.24 32.10 -13.37
C ARG A 298 -3.27 31.85 -14.47
N LYS A 299 -2.90 31.05 -15.48
CA LYS A 299 -3.79 30.65 -16.57
C LYS A 299 -5.01 29.87 -16.06
N TYR A 300 -4.82 28.94 -15.12
CA TYR A 300 -5.90 28.15 -14.53
C TYR A 300 -6.94 29.04 -13.81
N ASN A 301 -6.48 30.12 -13.17
CA ASN A 301 -7.34 31.04 -12.45
C ASN A 301 -8.00 32.12 -13.34
N GLU A 302 -7.81 32.08 -14.66
CA GLU A 302 -8.49 33.00 -15.57
C GLU A 302 -10.00 32.68 -15.68
N PRO A 303 -10.90 33.67 -15.73
CA PRO A 303 -12.36 33.45 -15.71
C PRO A 303 -12.92 32.54 -16.81
N ASN A 304 -12.22 32.44 -17.95
CA ASN A 304 -12.65 31.64 -19.11
C ASN A 304 -11.76 30.40 -19.32
N PHE A 305 -11.00 29.98 -18.30
CA PHE A 305 -10.18 28.80 -18.42
C PHE A 305 -11.06 27.56 -18.62
N SER A 306 -10.84 26.85 -19.72
CA SER A 306 -11.43 25.54 -19.97
C SER A 306 -10.33 24.57 -20.35
N PHE A 307 -10.39 23.36 -19.79
CA PHE A 307 -9.53 22.27 -20.22
C PHE A 307 -9.80 21.93 -21.69
N ASP A 308 -8.73 21.79 -22.46
CA ASP A 308 -8.82 21.43 -23.88
C ASP A 308 -9.36 19.99 -24.00
N LYS A 309 -10.25 19.68 -24.93
CA LYS A 309 -10.89 18.34 -24.99
C LYS A 309 -9.88 17.19 -25.17
N SER A 310 -8.69 17.50 -25.69
CA SER A 310 -7.55 16.57 -25.82
C SER A 310 -6.92 16.20 -24.46
N SER A 311 -7.11 17.00 -23.41
CA SER A 311 -6.56 16.76 -22.08
C SER A 311 -7.37 15.77 -21.23
N ASN A 312 -8.55 15.32 -21.69
CA ASN A 312 -9.30 14.25 -21.02
C ASN A 312 -8.51 12.93 -20.96
N ASN A 313 -7.55 12.73 -21.86
CA ASN A 313 -6.62 11.59 -21.83
C ASN A 313 -5.40 11.82 -20.92
N CYS A 314 -5.25 13.01 -20.31
CA CYS A 314 -4.05 13.44 -19.59
C CYS A 314 -4.20 13.39 -18.04
N PHE A 315 -5.39 13.03 -17.54
CA PHE A 315 -5.64 12.91 -16.09
C PHE A 315 -4.86 11.76 -15.43
N MET A 316 -4.27 10.84 -16.19
CA MET A 316 -3.55 9.67 -15.65
C MET A 316 -2.03 9.74 -15.74
N ASP A 317 -1.48 10.77 -16.39
CA ASP A 317 -0.06 11.07 -16.34
C ASP A 317 0.19 12.05 -15.18
N LYS A 318 1.30 11.90 -14.44
CA LYS A 318 1.70 12.82 -13.35
C LYS A 318 2.01 14.20 -13.92
N THR A 319 0.98 15.00 -14.16
CA THR A 319 1.01 16.30 -14.84
C THR A 319 0.40 17.36 -13.94
N PHE A 320 0.54 18.62 -14.33
CA PHE A 320 -0.17 19.73 -13.68
C PHE A 320 -1.67 19.43 -13.55
N HIS A 321 -2.28 18.88 -14.60
CA HIS A 321 -3.73 18.71 -14.71
C HIS A 321 -4.25 17.59 -13.82
N SER A 322 -3.55 16.46 -13.72
CA SER A 322 -3.99 15.33 -12.90
C SER A 322 -4.00 15.62 -11.40
N ILE A 323 -3.23 16.63 -10.97
CA ILE A 323 -3.15 17.08 -9.58
C ILE A 323 -3.98 18.35 -9.36
N TYR A 324 -3.64 19.44 -10.04
CA TYR A 324 -4.14 20.79 -9.77
C TYR A 324 -5.59 20.99 -10.24
N ALA A 325 -6.11 20.10 -11.10
CA ALA A 325 -7.51 20.18 -11.53
C ALA A 325 -8.48 19.43 -10.61
N LEU A 326 -8.01 18.81 -9.53
CA LEU A 326 -8.88 18.14 -8.57
C LEU A 326 -9.66 19.20 -7.75
N ASP A 327 -10.84 18.83 -7.26
CA ASP A 327 -11.66 19.75 -6.47
C ASP A 327 -11.03 19.95 -5.10
N GLY A 328 -10.93 21.19 -4.63
CA GLY A 328 -10.50 21.51 -3.26
C GLY A 328 -11.65 21.95 -2.36
N ASN A 329 -12.85 22.19 -2.90
CA ASN A 329 -14.02 22.79 -2.23
C ASN A 329 -13.70 24.12 -1.53
N GLU A 330 -12.75 24.91 -2.00
CA GLU A 330 -12.30 26.16 -1.37
C GLU A 330 -13.47 27.11 -1.08
N THR A 331 -14.41 27.23 -2.02
CA THR A 331 -15.57 28.11 -1.89
C THR A 331 -16.64 27.61 -0.93
N LYS A 332 -16.58 26.34 -0.52
CA LYS A 332 -17.52 25.71 0.42
C LYS A 332 -16.94 25.52 1.81
N ARG A 333 -15.62 25.70 1.98
CA ARG A 333 -14.93 25.55 3.27
C ARG A 333 -15.24 26.71 4.22
N THR A 334 -15.17 26.44 5.52
CA THR A 334 -15.32 27.48 6.55
C THR A 334 -14.13 28.43 6.55
N VAL A 335 -14.36 29.68 6.98
CA VAL A 335 -13.30 30.70 7.13
C VAL A 335 -12.18 30.21 8.05
N SER A 336 -12.51 29.52 9.14
CA SER A 336 -11.53 28.95 10.07
C SER A 336 -10.64 27.90 9.40
N ASN A 337 -11.25 26.98 8.62
CA ASN A 337 -10.49 25.98 7.88
C ASN A 337 -9.56 26.62 6.84
N LEU A 338 -10.06 27.57 6.04
CA LEU A 338 -9.23 28.27 5.06
C LEU A 338 -8.11 29.08 5.71
N PHE A 339 -8.37 29.75 6.83
CA PHE A 339 -7.35 30.49 7.57
C PHE A 339 -6.20 29.56 8.00
N PHE A 340 -6.53 28.38 8.54
CA PHE A 340 -5.53 27.38 8.90
C PHE A 340 -4.72 26.91 7.67
N MET A 341 -5.36 26.66 6.53
CA MET A 341 -4.66 26.30 5.28
C MET A 341 -3.68 27.40 4.83
N HIS A 342 -4.05 28.68 4.97
CA HIS A 342 -3.16 29.81 4.65
C HIS A 342 -1.97 29.90 5.60
N CYS A 343 -2.16 29.67 6.91
CA CYS A 343 -1.07 29.61 7.87
C CYS A 343 -0.10 28.48 7.54
N THR A 344 -0.60 27.28 7.25
CA THR A 344 0.20 26.12 6.85
C THR A 344 0.97 26.38 5.54
N ALA A 345 0.32 26.98 4.54
CA ALA A 345 0.97 27.36 3.29
C ALA A 345 2.08 28.40 3.53
N SER A 346 1.85 29.41 4.36
CA SER A 346 2.87 30.42 4.71
C SER A 346 4.08 29.79 5.41
N MET A 347 3.85 28.82 6.29
CA MET A 347 4.94 28.04 6.90
C MET A 347 5.71 27.24 5.86
N MET A 348 5.03 26.56 4.93
CA MET A 348 5.67 25.81 3.85
C MET A 348 6.51 26.71 2.94
N VAL A 349 6.00 27.88 2.56
CA VAL A 349 6.77 28.88 1.80
C VAL A 349 8.03 29.28 2.57
N SER A 350 7.92 29.54 3.87
CA SER A 350 9.07 29.89 4.71
C SER A 350 10.10 28.77 4.76
N LEU A 351 9.67 27.51 4.89
CA LEU A 351 10.55 26.34 4.86
C LEU A 351 11.24 26.17 3.49
N LEU A 352 10.51 26.39 2.40
CA LEU A 352 11.08 26.34 1.05
C LEU A 352 12.11 27.46 0.83
N SER A 353 11.87 28.67 1.32
CA SER A 353 12.83 29.78 1.24
C SER A 353 14.09 29.56 2.09
N LEU A 354 14.04 28.71 3.11
CA LEU A 354 15.20 28.30 3.90
C LEU A 354 15.95 27.11 3.28
N ASN A 355 15.47 26.56 2.16
CA ASN A 355 16.11 25.42 1.53
C ASN A 355 17.36 25.84 0.75
N GLU A 356 18.53 25.56 1.30
CA GLU A 356 19.83 25.90 0.69
C GLU A 356 20.05 25.31 -0.72
N TYR A 357 19.28 24.28 -1.10
CA TYR A 357 19.41 23.60 -2.38
C TYR A 357 18.46 24.12 -3.47
N TYR A 358 17.50 24.98 -3.12
CA TYR A 358 16.50 25.45 -4.06
C TYR A 358 16.10 26.90 -3.80
N ASP A 359 16.54 27.80 -4.69
CA ASP A 359 16.21 29.22 -4.60
C ASP A 359 14.90 29.50 -5.35
N ILE A 360 13.88 29.93 -4.62
CA ILE A 360 12.60 30.35 -5.18
C ILE A 360 12.64 31.87 -5.37
N PRO A 361 12.54 32.38 -6.61
CA PRO A 361 12.55 33.82 -6.84
C PRO A 361 11.41 34.51 -6.09
N SER A 362 11.74 35.60 -5.40
CA SER A 362 10.81 36.33 -4.52
C SER A 362 9.52 36.78 -5.22
N ASN A 363 9.59 37.06 -6.52
CA ASN A 363 8.46 37.47 -7.36
C ASN A 363 7.44 36.35 -7.67
N PHE A 364 7.70 35.11 -7.24
CA PHE A 364 6.76 33.98 -7.38
C PHE A 364 6.15 33.54 -6.04
N LEU A 365 6.59 34.09 -4.90
CA LEU A 365 6.17 33.64 -3.58
C LEU A 365 4.67 33.80 -3.35
N ASP A 366 4.05 34.83 -3.93
CA ASP A 366 2.61 35.08 -3.88
C ASP A 366 1.81 33.95 -4.55
N THR A 367 2.21 33.61 -5.78
CA THR A 367 1.57 32.59 -6.62
C THR A 367 1.77 31.22 -5.99
N ILE A 368 2.97 30.94 -5.47
CA ILE A 368 3.29 29.70 -4.77
C ILE A 368 2.47 29.56 -3.49
N GLY A 369 2.36 30.62 -2.68
CA GLY A 369 1.56 30.60 -1.45
C GLY A 369 0.10 30.25 -1.73
N VAL A 370 -0.53 30.91 -2.71
CA VAL A 370 -1.92 30.62 -3.12
C VAL A 370 -2.05 29.21 -3.67
N SER A 371 -1.09 28.75 -4.48
CA SER A 371 -1.09 27.37 -4.99
C SER A 371 -0.96 26.32 -3.90
N LEU A 372 -0.16 26.57 -2.86
CA LEU A 372 -0.04 25.66 -1.73
C LEU A 372 -1.35 25.55 -0.96
N VAL A 373 -2.10 26.65 -0.78
CA VAL A 373 -3.45 26.61 -0.19
C VAL A 373 -4.37 25.71 -1.02
N HIS A 374 -4.38 25.88 -2.34
CA HIS A 374 -5.18 25.04 -3.24
C HIS A 374 -4.80 23.56 -3.13
N LEU A 375 -3.50 23.25 -3.15
CA LEU A 375 -3.01 21.87 -3.01
C LEU A 375 -3.28 21.26 -1.63
N LEU A 376 -3.28 22.06 -0.56
CA LEU A 376 -3.70 21.64 0.78
C LEU A 376 -5.18 21.26 0.80
N CYS A 377 -6.03 22.07 0.16
CA CYS A 377 -7.45 21.78 0.00
C CYS A 377 -7.68 20.51 -0.84
N ILE A 378 -6.97 20.34 -1.95
CA ILE A 378 -7.01 19.12 -2.78
C ILE A 378 -6.61 17.89 -1.97
N ALA A 379 -5.45 17.94 -1.30
CA ALA A 379 -4.93 16.80 -0.55
C ALA A 379 -5.88 16.40 0.59
N ASN A 380 -6.47 17.37 1.29
CA ASN A 380 -7.44 17.12 2.36
C ASN A 380 -8.74 16.48 1.84
N LEU A 381 -9.20 16.83 0.63
CA LEU A 381 -10.47 16.35 0.08
C LEU A 381 -10.35 15.02 -0.69
N ASN A 382 -9.25 14.82 -1.42
CA ASN A 382 -9.13 13.77 -2.43
C ASN A 382 -8.24 12.60 -2.00
N SER A 383 -7.48 12.73 -0.93
CA SER A 383 -6.59 11.67 -0.49
C SER A 383 -7.34 10.59 0.31
N TYR A 384 -6.87 9.35 0.21
CA TYR A 384 -7.45 8.23 0.93
C TYR A 384 -6.38 7.28 1.48
N ALA A 385 -6.80 6.43 2.41
CA ALA A 385 -5.93 5.45 3.05
C ALA A 385 -5.69 4.26 2.11
N SER A 386 -4.44 4.09 1.68
CA SER A 386 -3.95 2.85 1.06
C SER A 386 -3.74 1.80 2.16
N VAL A 387 -4.24 0.58 1.95
CA VAL A 387 -4.34 -0.47 2.98
C VAL A 387 -3.70 -1.75 2.46
N GLU A 388 -2.77 -2.33 3.24
CA GLU A 388 -2.26 -3.69 3.00
C GLU A 388 -2.36 -4.55 4.28
N LEU A 389 -2.12 -5.86 4.13
CA LEU A 389 -2.18 -6.81 5.24
C LEU A 389 -0.97 -6.65 6.18
N SER A 390 -1.24 -6.42 7.47
CA SER A 390 -0.22 -6.34 8.52
C SER A 390 0.41 -7.70 8.80
N LYS A 391 1.65 -7.91 8.38
CA LYS A 391 2.42 -9.14 8.69
C LYS A 391 3.42 -8.97 9.86
N TYR A 392 3.91 -7.76 10.15
CA TYR A 392 5.08 -7.53 11.05
C TYR A 392 4.94 -6.38 12.06
N ILE A 393 3.73 -5.90 12.35
CA ILE A 393 3.53 -4.84 13.34
C ILE A 393 3.22 -5.45 14.70
N GLY A 394 4.04 -5.07 15.68
CA GLY A 394 4.11 -5.66 17.02
C GLY A 394 2.75 -5.81 17.72
N LYS A 395 2.51 -7.04 18.20
CA LYS A 395 1.44 -7.35 19.15
C LYS A 395 1.95 -7.17 20.57
N THR A 396 1.34 -6.23 21.30
CA THR A 396 1.43 -6.15 22.77
C THR A 396 0.37 -7.00 23.47
N SER A 397 -0.33 -7.93 22.80
CA SER A 397 -1.32 -8.80 23.45
C SER A 397 -1.05 -10.30 23.24
N ASN A 398 -0.89 -11.00 24.37
CA ASN A 398 -0.55 -12.42 24.50
C ASN A 398 -1.66 -13.41 24.07
N ASN A 399 -2.66 -13.01 23.28
CA ASN A 399 -3.79 -13.88 22.92
C ASN A 399 -3.75 -14.26 21.43
N ILE A 400 -3.20 -15.45 21.16
CA ILE A 400 -3.06 -16.04 19.83
C ILE A 400 -4.41 -16.56 19.28
N SER A 401 -5.45 -16.68 20.11
CA SER A 401 -6.71 -17.37 19.79
C SER A 401 -7.85 -16.51 19.21
N ASN A 402 -7.77 -15.18 19.19
CA ASN A 402 -8.82 -14.30 18.62
C ASN A 402 -8.23 -13.33 17.57
N ARG A 403 -7.62 -13.87 16.51
CA ARG A 403 -7.02 -13.04 15.45
C ARG A 403 -8.08 -12.66 14.41
N SER A 404 -8.72 -11.50 14.53
CA SER A 404 -9.23 -10.80 13.35
C SER A 404 -8.02 -10.36 12.49
N ALA A 405 -8.15 -10.34 11.17
CA ALA A 405 -7.16 -9.67 10.34
C ALA A 405 -7.22 -8.17 10.69
N THR A 406 -6.17 -7.63 11.30
CA THR A 406 -6.06 -6.19 11.51
C THR A 406 -5.54 -5.56 10.22
N TYR A 407 -6.41 -4.82 9.54
CA TYR A 407 -6.08 -4.04 8.35
C TYR A 407 -5.40 -2.76 8.79
N ASP A 408 -4.21 -2.48 8.27
CA ASP A 408 -3.48 -1.27 8.63
C ASP A 408 -3.46 -0.31 7.43
N SER A 409 -3.90 0.92 7.67
CA SER A 409 -3.64 2.03 6.74
C SER A 409 -2.14 2.29 6.74
N ILE A 410 -1.52 2.08 5.57
CA ILE A 410 -0.07 2.20 5.41
C ILE A 410 0.27 3.60 4.97
N ALA A 411 -0.36 4.08 3.92
CA ALA A 411 -0.11 5.39 3.34
C ALA A 411 -1.41 6.17 3.13
N LEU A 412 -1.29 7.49 3.13
CA LEU A 412 -2.26 8.40 2.55
C LEU A 412 -1.82 8.67 1.11
N VAL A 413 -2.66 8.39 0.13
CA VAL A 413 -2.32 8.48 -1.29
C VAL A 413 -3.28 9.42 -2.03
N LEU A 414 -2.78 10.04 -3.10
CA LEU A 414 -3.56 10.84 -4.05
C LEU A 414 -3.52 10.16 -5.43
N CYS A 415 -4.69 9.89 -5.98
CA CYS A 415 -4.90 9.18 -7.25
C CYS A 415 -5.94 9.96 -8.07
N SER A 416 -5.64 10.34 -9.31
CA SER A 416 -6.52 11.22 -10.09
C SER A 416 -7.76 10.49 -10.59
N ALA A 417 -7.63 9.26 -11.10
CA ALA A 417 -8.79 8.52 -11.59
C ALA A 417 -9.73 8.17 -10.44
N TYR A 418 -9.16 7.71 -9.32
CA TYR A 418 -9.96 7.40 -8.13
C TYR A 418 -10.72 8.62 -7.60
N SER A 419 -10.10 9.80 -7.60
CA SER A 419 -10.75 11.05 -7.17
C SER A 419 -11.93 11.48 -8.05
N LEU A 420 -12.10 10.90 -9.25
CA LEU A 420 -13.28 11.12 -10.09
C LEU A 420 -14.45 10.19 -9.74
N ILE A 421 -14.28 9.25 -8.80
CA ILE A 421 -15.37 8.38 -8.35
C ILE A 421 -16.14 9.09 -7.24
N ASN A 422 -17.41 9.40 -7.51
CA ASN A 422 -18.28 10.04 -6.55
C ASN A 422 -18.76 9.08 -5.44
N HIS A 423 -19.32 9.67 -4.39
CA HIS A 423 -19.80 8.92 -3.23
C HIS A 423 -21.18 8.27 -3.42
N SER A 424 -21.34 7.04 -2.92
CA SER A 424 -22.63 6.46 -2.52
C SER A 424 -22.48 5.70 -1.20
N CYS A 425 -23.48 5.77 -0.31
CA CYS A 425 -23.47 4.97 0.92
C CYS A 425 -23.65 3.47 0.63
N ASP A 426 -24.12 3.10 -0.57
CA ASP A 426 -24.16 1.76 -1.14
C ASP A 426 -23.30 1.73 -2.41
N PRO A 427 -21.97 1.61 -2.28
CA PRO A 427 -21.04 1.75 -3.40
C PRO A 427 -21.08 0.54 -4.35
N ASN A 428 -20.90 0.77 -5.64
CA ASN A 428 -20.86 -0.28 -6.66
C ASN A 428 -19.45 -0.69 -7.07
N VAL A 429 -18.42 0.02 -6.61
CA VAL A 429 -17.01 -0.33 -6.77
C VAL A 429 -16.27 -0.40 -5.44
N ILE A 430 -15.14 -1.11 -5.45
CA ILE A 430 -14.19 -1.15 -4.35
C ILE A 430 -12.76 -0.97 -4.84
N VAL A 431 -11.91 -0.39 -4.00
CA VAL A 431 -10.47 -0.26 -4.25
C VAL A 431 -9.69 -1.17 -3.32
N GLN A 432 -8.67 -1.81 -3.88
CA GLN A 432 -7.70 -2.60 -3.16
C GLN A 432 -6.29 -2.24 -3.62
N THR A 433 -5.38 -2.08 -2.66
CA THR A 433 -3.96 -1.90 -2.92
C THR A 433 -3.27 -3.25 -3.13
N TYR A 434 -2.46 -3.35 -4.17
CA TYR A 434 -1.60 -4.49 -4.47
C TYR A 434 -0.18 -4.02 -4.74
N SER A 435 0.72 -4.23 -3.78
CA SER A 435 2.12 -3.80 -3.87
C SER A 435 2.26 -2.30 -4.22
N GLY A 436 1.44 -1.47 -3.58
CA GLY A 436 1.39 -0.02 -3.82
C GLY A 436 0.67 0.44 -5.10
N VAL A 437 0.03 -0.47 -5.84
CA VAL A 437 -0.85 -0.13 -6.99
C VAL A 437 -2.31 -0.22 -6.57
N GLU A 438 -3.10 0.77 -6.94
CA GLU A 438 -4.50 0.91 -6.56
C GLU A 438 -5.39 0.32 -7.67
N VAL A 439 -6.18 -0.70 -7.32
CA VAL A 439 -6.99 -1.46 -8.27
C VAL A 439 -8.47 -1.33 -7.91
N THR A 440 -9.25 -0.73 -8.80
CA THR A 440 -10.70 -0.58 -8.64
C THR A 440 -11.46 -1.70 -9.36
N ARG A 441 -12.37 -2.35 -8.66
CA ARG A 441 -13.21 -3.45 -9.18
C ARG A 441 -14.69 -3.20 -8.92
N ALA A 442 -15.53 -3.69 -9.81
CA ALA A 442 -16.97 -3.74 -9.58
C ALA A 442 -17.32 -4.75 -8.47
N ILE A 443 -18.19 -4.36 -7.54
CA ILE A 443 -18.79 -5.23 -6.51
C ILE A 443 -20.30 -5.39 -6.68
N GLN A 444 -20.86 -4.76 -7.72
CA GLN A 444 -22.24 -4.89 -8.14
C GLN A 444 -22.30 -4.82 -9.68
N PRO A 445 -23.36 -5.33 -10.31
CA PRO A 445 -23.63 -5.05 -11.71
C PRO A 445 -23.79 -3.53 -11.94
N ILE A 446 -23.12 -2.98 -12.96
CA ILE A 446 -23.22 -1.56 -13.32
C ILE A 446 -23.73 -1.47 -14.75
N SER A 447 -24.91 -0.88 -14.93
CA SER A 447 -25.50 -0.67 -16.26
C SER A 447 -24.73 0.36 -17.06
N LYS A 448 -24.74 0.22 -18.39
CA LYS A 448 -24.23 1.24 -19.31
C LYS A 448 -24.88 2.60 -19.02
N GLY A 449 -24.07 3.65 -18.95
CA GLY A 449 -24.48 5.02 -18.65
C GLY A 449 -24.64 5.31 -17.15
N SER A 450 -24.52 4.31 -16.28
CA SER A 450 -24.53 4.52 -14.83
C SER A 450 -23.17 4.94 -14.31
N GLN A 451 -23.19 5.74 -13.24
CA GLN A 451 -21.99 6.23 -12.58
C GLN A 451 -21.36 5.15 -11.69
N LEU A 452 -20.03 5.16 -11.58
CA LEU A 452 -19.27 4.41 -10.60
C LEU A 452 -19.30 5.17 -9.27
N PHE A 453 -19.50 4.44 -8.18
CA PHE A 453 -19.58 4.99 -6.83
C PHE A 453 -18.74 4.20 -5.84
N THR A 454 -17.96 4.93 -5.05
CA THR A 454 -17.22 4.42 -3.89
C THR A 454 -17.80 4.99 -2.59
N ASP A 455 -17.34 4.52 -1.44
CA ASP A 455 -17.69 5.12 -0.15
C ASP A 455 -16.57 6.04 0.34
N TYR A 456 -16.94 7.19 0.92
CA TYR A 456 -15.98 8.20 1.39
C TYR A 456 -15.69 8.00 2.88
N GLY A 457 -15.46 6.74 3.27
CA GLY A 457 -15.26 6.32 4.66
C GLY A 457 -16.54 6.01 5.43
N VAL A 458 -17.71 6.33 4.87
CA VAL A 458 -19.02 6.05 5.48
C VAL A 458 -19.95 5.33 4.51
N LYS A 459 -20.65 4.31 5.00
CA LYS A 459 -21.56 3.44 4.23
C LYS A 459 -22.71 2.97 5.10
N PHE A 460 -23.88 2.73 4.51
CA PHE A 460 -25.08 2.42 5.30
C PHE A 460 -24.94 1.11 6.09
N MET A 461 -24.11 0.17 5.63
CA MET A 461 -23.88 -1.10 6.30
C MET A 461 -23.30 -0.95 7.72
N SER A 462 -22.51 0.09 7.97
CA SER A 462 -21.77 0.25 9.23
C SER A 462 -22.00 1.59 9.93
N HIS A 463 -22.73 2.51 9.30
CA HIS A 463 -22.99 3.84 9.84
C HIS A 463 -24.46 4.21 9.66
N CYS A 464 -25.09 4.72 10.72
CA CYS A 464 -26.47 5.20 10.67
C CYS A 464 -26.57 6.45 9.78
N LYS A 465 -27.77 6.82 9.35
CA LYS A 465 -27.97 7.94 8.40
C LYS A 465 -27.40 9.27 8.92
N GLU A 466 -27.55 9.54 10.21
CA GLU A 466 -27.03 10.75 10.85
C GLU A 466 -25.50 10.83 10.79
N GLU A 467 -24.80 9.74 11.12
CA GLU A 467 -23.33 9.65 11.02
C GLU A 467 -22.86 9.88 9.58
N ARG A 468 -23.55 9.27 8.60
CA ARG A 468 -23.21 9.42 7.18
C ARG A 468 -23.36 10.87 6.72
N ILE A 469 -24.48 11.51 7.03
CA ILE A 469 -24.76 12.89 6.62
C ILE A 469 -23.76 13.84 7.27
N THR A 470 -23.51 13.68 8.58
CA THR A 470 -22.58 14.54 9.33
C THR A 470 -21.16 14.44 8.76
N HIS A 471 -20.64 13.23 8.58
CA HIS A 471 -19.29 13.01 8.03
C HIS A 471 -19.13 13.59 6.62
N LEU A 472 -20.10 13.35 5.74
CA LEU A 472 -20.04 13.84 4.36
C LEU A 472 -20.18 15.35 4.29
N PHE A 473 -20.99 15.96 5.15
CA PHE A 473 -21.12 17.40 5.21
C PHE A 473 -19.85 18.04 5.75
N ASP A 474 -19.33 17.56 6.89
CA ASP A 474 -18.16 18.14 7.55
C ASP A 474 -16.90 18.06 6.67
N GLN A 475 -16.65 16.91 6.05
CA GLN A 475 -15.43 16.69 5.26
C GLN A 475 -15.59 17.08 3.78
N TYR A 476 -16.72 16.77 3.16
CA TYR A 476 -16.92 16.90 1.70
C TYR A 476 -17.94 17.97 1.29
N GLN A 477 -18.60 18.62 2.26
CA GLN A 477 -19.49 19.76 2.04
C GLN A 477 -20.65 19.47 1.08
N PHE A 478 -21.22 18.26 1.15
CA PHE A 478 -22.44 17.87 0.42
C PHE A 478 -23.33 16.93 1.24
N GLN A 479 -24.61 16.83 0.85
CA GLN A 479 -25.56 15.88 1.42
C GLN A 479 -25.83 14.74 0.44
N CYS A 480 -25.67 13.49 0.89
CA CYS A 480 -25.87 12.32 0.04
C CYS A 480 -27.35 12.03 -0.20
N GLN A 481 -27.72 11.83 -1.48
CA GLN A 481 -29.08 11.50 -1.93
C GLN A 481 -29.20 10.07 -2.49
N CYS A 482 -28.25 9.18 -2.17
CA CYS A 482 -28.33 7.79 -2.60
C CYS A 482 -29.56 7.08 -1.99
N GLN A 483 -29.98 5.97 -2.61
CA GLN A 483 -31.15 5.20 -2.15
C GLN A 483 -31.08 4.85 -0.66
N ALA A 484 -29.90 4.50 -0.15
CA ALA A 484 -29.73 4.15 1.26
C ALA A 484 -29.97 5.34 2.22
N CYS A 485 -29.69 6.57 1.79
CA CYS A 485 -29.98 7.77 2.57
C CYS A 485 -31.44 8.22 2.41
N THR A 486 -31.97 8.18 1.18
CA THR A 486 -33.36 8.56 0.89
C THR A 486 -34.36 7.65 1.60
N ASN A 487 -34.09 6.34 1.61
CA ASN A 487 -34.96 5.33 2.22
C ASN A 487 -34.58 4.95 3.66
N ASP A 488 -33.61 5.65 4.26
CA ASP A 488 -33.11 5.41 5.62
C ASP A 488 -32.80 3.93 5.92
N TRP A 489 -31.96 3.32 5.09
CA TRP A 489 -31.62 1.91 5.24
C TRP A 489 -30.95 1.62 6.58
N PRO A 490 -31.35 0.53 7.27
CA PRO A 490 -30.77 0.11 8.54
C PRO A 490 -29.33 -0.37 8.39
N ILE A 491 -28.57 -0.32 9.48
CA ILE A 491 -27.21 -0.87 9.54
C ILE A 491 -27.24 -2.41 9.48
N TYR A 492 -26.12 -3.01 9.11
CA TYR A 492 -26.01 -4.46 8.99
C TYR A 492 -26.36 -5.20 10.29
N ALA A 493 -25.91 -4.69 11.44
CA ALA A 493 -26.16 -5.30 12.74
C ALA A 493 -27.64 -5.35 13.15
N SER A 494 -28.49 -4.49 12.56
CA SER A 494 -29.93 -4.46 12.81
C SER A 494 -30.75 -5.28 11.81
N LEU A 495 -30.12 -5.82 10.75
CA LEU A 495 -30.77 -6.77 9.86
C LEU A 495 -30.79 -8.13 10.59
N GLU A 496 -31.87 -8.44 11.30
CA GLU A 496 -32.06 -9.68 12.10
C GLU A 496 -31.83 -10.96 11.27
N LEU A 497 -30.58 -11.43 11.20
CA LEU A 497 -30.21 -12.69 10.58
C LEU A 497 -29.23 -13.43 11.49
N ASP A 498 -29.69 -14.56 12.00
CA ASP A 498 -28.90 -15.52 12.76
C ASP A 498 -27.71 -16.05 11.92
N GLU A 499 -26.53 -15.87 12.52
CA GLU A 499 -25.28 -16.60 12.36
C GLU A 499 -24.48 -16.55 11.04
N LEU A 500 -23.18 -16.77 11.23
CA LEU A 500 -22.11 -16.83 10.24
C LEU A 500 -22.33 -17.89 9.13
N PHE A 501 -23.43 -18.64 9.15
CA PHE A 501 -23.75 -19.71 8.22
C PHE A 501 -25.13 -19.52 7.62
N ILE A 502 -25.22 -19.57 6.29
CA ILE A 502 -26.54 -19.66 5.64
C ILE A 502 -27.02 -21.10 5.85
N SER A 503 -28.27 -21.29 6.31
CA SER A 503 -28.82 -22.64 6.42
C SER A 503 -28.72 -23.38 5.08
N ASN A 504 -28.40 -24.68 5.11
CA ASN A 504 -28.26 -25.49 3.88
C ASN A 504 -29.61 -25.75 3.14
N GLY A 505 -30.67 -25.03 3.52
CA GLY A 505 -31.95 -24.98 2.82
C GLY A 505 -31.87 -24.07 1.58
N PRO A 506 -32.81 -24.20 0.62
CA PRO A 506 -32.91 -23.25 -0.47
C PRO A 506 -33.32 -21.87 0.08
N LEU A 507 -32.62 -20.81 -0.32
CA LEU A 507 -33.08 -19.43 -0.15
C LEU A 507 -34.16 -19.16 -1.19
N ILE A 508 -35.40 -18.96 -0.76
CA ILE A 508 -36.58 -18.76 -1.61
C ILE A 508 -36.92 -17.26 -1.64
N ILE A 509 -37.13 -16.72 -2.84
CA ILE A 509 -37.58 -15.36 -3.07
C ILE A 509 -39.10 -15.36 -3.20
N ASN A 510 -39.78 -14.50 -2.44
CA ASN A 510 -41.18 -14.17 -2.69
C ASN A 510 -41.22 -13.05 -3.73
N ASP A 511 -41.34 -13.41 -5.01
CA ASP A 511 -41.54 -12.42 -6.06
C ASP A 511 -42.93 -11.80 -5.88
N ARG A 512 -43.01 -10.46 -5.78
CA ARG A 512 -44.29 -9.74 -5.85
C ARG A 512 -44.64 -9.61 -7.33
N ASP A 513 -45.07 -10.71 -7.93
CA ASP A 513 -45.95 -10.83 -9.10
C ASP A 513 -45.69 -12.17 -9.84
N GLY A 514 -46.38 -13.23 -9.40
CA GLY A 514 -46.66 -14.43 -10.21
C GLY A 514 -45.58 -15.53 -10.27
N ASP A 515 -45.75 -16.57 -9.44
CA ASP A 515 -45.46 -18.00 -9.66
C ASP A 515 -44.15 -18.44 -10.37
N ASN A 516 -43.04 -17.71 -10.22
CA ASN A 516 -41.70 -18.25 -10.48
C ASN A 516 -40.81 -18.07 -9.26
N HIS A 517 -40.79 -19.07 -8.37
CA HIS A 517 -39.83 -19.14 -7.27
C HIS A 517 -38.41 -19.34 -7.81
N LEU A 518 -37.65 -18.26 -7.98
CA LEU A 518 -36.19 -18.39 -8.11
C LEU A 518 -35.62 -18.80 -6.74
N SER A 519 -34.86 -19.89 -6.72
CA SER A 519 -34.17 -20.37 -5.53
C SER A 519 -32.68 -20.51 -5.81
N ILE A 520 -31.85 -20.04 -4.88
CA ILE A 520 -30.40 -20.28 -4.98
C ILE A 520 -30.16 -21.79 -4.77
N PRO A 521 -29.45 -22.48 -5.68
CA PRO A 521 -29.18 -23.91 -5.53
C PRO A 521 -28.43 -24.21 -4.22
N LYS A 522 -28.83 -25.27 -3.51
CA LYS A 522 -28.17 -25.72 -2.27
C LYS A 522 -26.66 -25.93 -2.43
N THR A 523 -26.23 -26.40 -3.59
CA THR A 523 -24.80 -26.57 -3.93
C THR A 523 -24.03 -25.25 -3.94
N THR A 524 -24.67 -24.16 -4.37
CA THR A 524 -24.08 -22.82 -4.38
C THR A 524 -23.93 -22.28 -2.95
N LEU A 525 -24.96 -22.45 -2.11
CA LEU A 525 -24.92 -22.07 -0.70
C LEU A 525 -23.88 -22.90 0.08
N SER A 526 -23.80 -24.20 -0.18
CA SER A 526 -22.77 -25.09 0.39
C SER A 526 -21.36 -24.60 0.06
N LYS A 527 -21.11 -24.22 -1.20
CA LYS A 527 -19.80 -23.68 -1.62
C LYS A 527 -19.50 -22.31 -0.99
N PHE A 528 -20.52 -21.45 -0.82
CA PHE A 528 -20.36 -20.19 -0.11
C PHE A 528 -19.97 -20.41 1.36
N ASN A 529 -20.67 -21.30 2.07
CA ASN A 529 -20.35 -21.66 3.44
C ASN A 529 -18.94 -22.29 3.56
N GLU A 530 -18.55 -23.15 2.61
CA GLU A 530 -17.18 -23.70 2.56
C GLU A 530 -16.12 -22.59 2.44
N ILE A 531 -16.35 -21.57 1.60
CA ILE A 531 -15.43 -20.44 1.47
C ILE A 531 -15.37 -19.63 2.77
N VAL A 532 -16.50 -19.42 3.45
CA VAL A 532 -16.55 -18.79 4.77
C VAL A 532 -15.68 -19.56 5.76
N ASP A 533 -15.79 -20.90 5.80
CA ASP A 533 -14.97 -21.75 6.67
C ASP A 533 -13.48 -21.67 6.31
N LEU A 534 -13.13 -21.74 5.02
CA LEU A 534 -11.76 -21.62 4.55
C LEU A 534 -11.13 -20.27 4.92
N LEU A 535 -11.91 -19.18 4.86
CA LEU A 535 -11.51 -17.83 5.26
C LEU A 535 -11.28 -17.71 6.77
N LEU A 536 -12.30 -18.08 7.55
CA LEU A 536 -12.34 -17.82 9.00
C LEU A 536 -11.47 -18.80 9.79
N ILE A 537 -11.41 -20.07 9.38
CA ILE A 537 -10.75 -21.14 10.13
C ILE A 537 -9.33 -21.37 9.61
N HIS A 538 -9.19 -21.50 8.28
CA HIS A 538 -7.95 -22.00 7.70
C HIS A 538 -7.05 -20.92 7.10
N ARG A 539 -7.60 -19.73 6.80
CA ARG A 539 -6.92 -18.65 6.05
C ARG A 539 -6.25 -19.15 4.76
N LYS A 540 -6.85 -20.17 4.14
CA LYS A 540 -6.35 -20.82 2.92
C LYS A 540 -7.31 -20.45 1.78
N ILE A 541 -7.00 -19.36 1.11
CA ILE A 541 -7.83 -18.85 -0.01
C ILE A 541 -6.95 -18.78 -1.25
N ASN A 542 -7.55 -19.14 -2.37
CA ASN A 542 -6.96 -19.00 -3.69
C ASN A 542 -7.83 -18.06 -4.55
N VAL A 543 -7.33 -17.75 -5.75
CA VAL A 543 -8.05 -16.90 -6.71
C VAL A 543 -9.41 -17.49 -7.12
N ASP A 544 -9.57 -18.82 -7.14
CA ASP A 544 -10.84 -19.48 -7.51
C ASP A 544 -11.99 -19.15 -6.54
N CYS A 545 -11.69 -18.95 -5.25
CA CYS A 545 -12.67 -18.50 -4.26
C CYS A 545 -13.20 -17.09 -4.58
N LEU A 546 -12.33 -16.22 -5.08
CA LEU A 546 -12.68 -14.83 -5.40
C LEU A 546 -13.62 -14.77 -6.62
N ASP A 547 -13.32 -15.54 -7.67
CA ASP A 547 -14.17 -15.62 -8.87
C ASP A 547 -15.58 -16.15 -8.56
N PHE A 548 -15.67 -17.13 -7.65
CA PHE A 548 -16.96 -17.61 -7.16
C PHE A 548 -17.74 -16.52 -6.44
N LEU A 549 -17.11 -15.77 -5.53
CA LEU A 549 -17.80 -14.73 -4.76
C LEU A 549 -18.32 -13.60 -5.66
N PHE A 550 -17.58 -13.19 -6.68
CA PHE A 550 -18.07 -12.22 -7.66
C PHE A 550 -19.26 -12.75 -8.46
N SER A 551 -19.21 -14.01 -8.92
CA SER A 551 -20.34 -14.64 -9.59
C SER A 551 -21.57 -14.74 -8.66
N PHE A 552 -21.34 -14.97 -7.36
CA PHE A 552 -22.40 -15.02 -6.37
C PHE A 552 -23.01 -13.64 -6.11
N LEU A 553 -22.23 -12.56 -6.14
CA LEU A 553 -22.76 -11.18 -6.07
C LEU A 553 -23.71 -10.86 -7.23
N ASP A 554 -23.37 -11.27 -8.45
CA ASP A 554 -24.22 -11.09 -9.64
C ASP A 554 -25.56 -11.83 -9.49
N LEU A 555 -25.49 -13.06 -8.97
CA LEU A 555 -26.68 -13.86 -8.65
C LEU A 555 -27.54 -13.16 -7.59
N LEU A 556 -26.94 -12.74 -6.47
CA LEU A 556 -27.67 -12.08 -5.38
C LEU A 556 -28.34 -10.78 -5.85
N TYR A 557 -27.65 -9.98 -6.65
CA TYR A 557 -28.19 -8.73 -7.17
C TYR A 557 -29.42 -8.95 -8.05
N SER A 558 -29.42 -10.00 -8.87
CA SER A 558 -30.53 -10.32 -9.78
C SER A 558 -31.75 -10.92 -9.06
N ASN A 559 -31.61 -11.29 -7.79
CA ASN A 559 -32.57 -12.13 -7.07
C ASN A 559 -33.08 -11.50 -5.76
N PHE A 560 -32.39 -10.51 -5.20
CA PHE A 560 -32.75 -9.91 -3.91
C PHE A 560 -32.82 -8.39 -4.01
N GLU A 561 -33.91 -7.83 -3.51
CA GLU A 561 -34.01 -6.39 -3.28
C GLU A 561 -33.10 -5.97 -2.12
N LYS A 562 -32.56 -4.75 -2.21
CA LYS A 562 -31.76 -4.15 -1.14
C LYS A 562 -32.66 -3.37 -0.16
N PRO A 563 -32.31 -3.34 1.14
CA PRO A 563 -31.08 -3.87 1.74
C PRO A 563 -31.12 -5.38 1.99
N CYS A 564 -30.01 -6.08 1.67
CA CYS A 564 -29.92 -7.54 1.72
C CYS A 564 -28.65 -8.01 2.46
N ALA A 565 -28.80 -8.63 3.64
CA ALA A 565 -27.63 -8.97 4.47
C ALA A 565 -26.69 -10.00 3.82
N ILE A 566 -27.21 -11.00 3.10
CA ILE A 566 -26.37 -11.98 2.40
C ILE A 566 -25.50 -11.32 1.32
N ASN A 567 -26.03 -10.29 0.64
CA ASN A 567 -25.27 -9.49 -0.32
C ASN A 567 -24.09 -8.78 0.38
N TYR A 568 -24.35 -8.13 1.51
CA TYR A 568 -23.32 -7.43 2.28
C TYR A 568 -22.28 -8.37 2.86
N LYS A 569 -22.70 -9.53 3.37
CA LYS A 569 -21.79 -10.58 3.82
C LYS A 569 -20.87 -11.04 2.70
N CYS A 570 -21.40 -11.23 1.49
CA CYS A 570 -20.60 -11.58 0.32
C CYS A 570 -19.56 -10.48 -0.02
N ILE A 571 -19.94 -9.20 0.03
CA ILE A 571 -19.01 -8.07 -0.19
C ILE A 571 -17.86 -8.08 0.84
N LEU A 572 -18.16 -8.34 2.12
CA LEU A 572 -17.12 -8.45 3.17
C LEU A 572 -16.18 -9.64 2.93
N LEU A 573 -16.69 -10.77 2.43
CA LEU A 573 -15.86 -11.92 2.08
C LEU A 573 -15.01 -11.64 0.84
N VAL A 574 -15.54 -10.93 -0.16
CA VAL A 574 -14.78 -10.45 -1.33
C VAL A 574 -13.62 -9.57 -0.86
N GLN A 575 -13.89 -8.59 0.02
CA GLN A 575 -12.87 -7.77 0.65
C GLN A 575 -11.78 -8.64 1.29
N ALA A 576 -12.15 -9.51 2.24
CA ALA A 576 -11.21 -10.37 2.93
C ALA A 576 -10.39 -11.26 1.96
N CYS A 577 -11.03 -11.88 0.97
CA CYS A 577 -10.36 -12.68 -0.06
C CYS A 577 -9.33 -11.87 -0.85
N MET A 578 -9.66 -10.66 -1.28
CA MET A 578 -8.74 -9.79 -2.03
C MET A 578 -7.49 -9.47 -1.20
N TYR A 579 -7.64 -9.24 0.10
CA TYR A 579 -6.49 -9.03 1.00
C TYR A 579 -5.61 -10.28 1.14
N TYR A 580 -6.21 -11.45 1.38
CA TYR A 580 -5.47 -12.71 1.55
C TYR A 580 -4.81 -13.23 0.27
N THR A 581 -5.26 -12.76 -0.90
CA THR A 581 -4.70 -13.11 -2.21
C THR A 581 -3.79 -12.01 -2.77
N SER A 582 -3.54 -10.93 -2.02
CA SER A 582 -2.76 -9.78 -2.49
C SER A 582 -1.30 -10.11 -2.84
N ASP A 583 -0.70 -11.12 -2.20
CA ASP A 583 0.64 -11.63 -2.52
C ASP A 583 0.65 -12.72 -3.61
N GLN A 584 -0.53 -13.16 -4.07
CA GLN A 584 -0.68 -14.12 -5.16
C GLN A 584 -0.91 -13.45 -6.52
N VAL A 585 -1.21 -12.15 -6.53
CA VAL A 585 -1.57 -11.38 -7.73
C VAL A 585 -0.58 -10.23 -7.92
N HIS A 586 0.25 -10.35 -8.95
CA HIS A 586 1.10 -9.27 -9.42
C HIS A 586 0.49 -8.66 -10.68
N TYR A 587 0.07 -7.40 -10.60
CA TYR A 587 -0.34 -6.65 -11.78
C TYR A 587 0.92 -6.14 -12.46
N VAL A 588 1.19 -6.65 -13.66
CA VAL A 588 2.20 -6.08 -14.54
C VAL A 588 1.47 -5.11 -15.45
N ILE A 589 1.79 -3.83 -15.33
CA ILE A 589 1.38 -2.81 -16.30
C ILE A 589 2.26 -3.05 -17.53
N GLU A 590 1.75 -3.78 -18.52
CA GLU A 590 2.41 -3.93 -19.83
C GLU A 590 2.19 -2.68 -20.69
#